data_AF-A0A7I7VXH2-F1
#
_entry.id   AF-A0A7I7VXH2-F1
#
_cell.length_a   1.000
_cell.length_b   1.000
_cell.length_c   1.000
_cell.angle_alpha   90.00
_cell.angle_beta   90.00
_cell.angle_gamma   90.00
#
_symmetry.space_group_name_H-M   'P 1'
#
loop_
_entity.id
_entity.type
_entity.pdbx_description
1 polymer ?
#
loop_
_entity_poly.entity_id
_entity_poly.type
_entity_poly.pdbx_seq_one_letter_code
_entity_poly.pdbx_strand_id
1 'polypeptide(L)'
;MRMQRVARDAEVAARVCDGVSMVPAVSRPGRTALTGNSRSPRAPGGGDTVTGVQTPSGAEITFDGDVVVKLHRAGTDPRALRTRLRVADALPDILLAPSTVAPERVGERWRSRWPCVQTIAPQPAQLPWADAGGVLARLHAQPVTARLLHGWPARLRRVVEHARRTEVTQSVRRALTELPPAVWRAGSPDRPRTFVHGDFHLGQLGRRGPGRPWLLIDVDDLGVGDPAWDLARPAGFWAAGHLPDEDWSTFLEAYRQGGGAALADAPADPWPVLDPFARAAVVAAAVHHPEDELLAAACARMV
;
A
#
# COMPACT_ATOMS: atom_id res chain seq x y z
N MET A 1 -18.96 0.78 23.38
CA MET A 1 -17.83 1.63 22.91
C MET A 1 -16.63 0.84 22.40
N ARG A 2 -15.96 -0.03 23.18
CA ARG A 2 -14.73 -0.73 22.74
C ARG A 2 -14.93 -1.70 21.55
N MET A 3 -16.03 -2.46 21.50
CA MET A 3 -16.32 -3.37 20.37
C MET A 3 -16.75 -2.64 19.09
N GLN A 4 -17.43 -1.50 19.20
CA GLN A 4 -17.80 -0.65 18.06
C GLN A 4 -16.58 0.04 17.44
N ARG A 5 -15.59 0.41 18.24
CA ARG A 5 -14.31 0.96 17.78
C ARG A 5 -13.51 -0.07 16.98
N VAL A 6 -13.36 -1.29 17.50
CA VAL A 6 -12.63 -2.38 16.81
C VAL A 6 -13.26 -2.77 15.47
N ALA A 7 -14.59 -2.79 15.38
CA ALA A 7 -15.29 -3.07 14.12
C ALA A 7 -15.09 -1.95 13.08
N ARG A 8 -15.13 -0.70 13.53
CA ARG A 8 -14.87 0.48 12.68
C ARG A 8 -13.42 0.52 12.22
N ASP A 9 -12.46 0.28 13.09
CA ASP A 9 -11.02 0.24 12.75
C ASP A 9 -10.72 -0.87 11.72
N ALA A 10 -11.38 -2.03 11.82
CA ALA A 10 -11.22 -3.12 10.84
C ALA A 10 -11.84 -2.78 9.47
N GLU A 11 -13.00 -2.10 9.44
CA GLU A 11 -13.64 -1.65 8.20
C GLU A 11 -12.85 -0.54 7.51
N VAL A 12 -12.34 0.41 8.29
CA VAL A 12 -11.44 1.47 7.84
C VAL A 12 -10.13 0.90 7.33
N ALA A 13 -9.55 -0.07 8.03
CA ALA A 13 -8.36 -0.79 7.55
C ALA A 13 -8.66 -1.52 6.24
N ALA A 14 -9.78 -2.23 6.11
CA ALA A 14 -10.15 -2.94 4.89
C ALA A 14 -10.33 -1.99 3.69
N ARG A 15 -10.94 -0.80 3.90
CA ARG A 15 -11.14 0.23 2.87
C ARG A 15 -9.85 0.98 2.54
N VAL A 16 -9.07 1.39 3.55
CA VAL A 16 -7.75 2.01 3.33
C VAL A 16 -6.81 1.03 2.61
N CYS A 17 -6.95 -0.27 2.86
CA CYS A 17 -6.10 -1.31 2.30
C CYS A 17 -6.44 -1.71 0.85
N ASP A 18 -7.44 -1.10 0.17
CA ASP A 18 -7.91 -1.42 -1.19
C ASP A 18 -7.53 -2.85 -1.63
N GLY A 19 -8.22 -3.83 -1.04
CA GLY A 19 -8.45 -5.12 -1.67
C GLY A 19 -7.24 -5.96 -2.07
N VAL A 20 -6.26 -6.20 -1.19
CA VAL A 20 -5.57 -7.51 -1.10
C VAL A 20 -5.14 -7.75 0.35
N SER A 21 -5.81 -8.68 1.02
CA SER A 21 -5.31 -9.25 2.28
C SER A 21 -4.22 -10.28 1.92
N MET A 22 -2.96 -9.97 2.21
CA MET A 22 -1.79 -10.83 1.94
C MET A 22 -1.63 -11.97 2.97
N VAL A 23 -2.72 -12.57 3.45
CA VAL A 23 -2.66 -13.58 4.53
C VAL A 23 -3.41 -14.86 4.12
N PRO A 24 -2.74 -16.03 4.02
CA PRO A 24 -3.44 -17.28 4.18
C PRO A 24 -3.80 -17.45 5.66
N ALA A 25 -5.05 -17.85 5.96
CA ALA A 25 -5.44 -18.25 7.30
C ALA A 25 -4.60 -19.48 7.73
N VAL A 26 -3.56 -19.27 8.53
CA VAL A 26 -2.79 -20.38 9.11
C VAL A 26 -3.60 -20.93 10.29
N SER A 27 -4.49 -21.88 10.00
CA SER A 27 -5.05 -22.76 11.02
C SER A 27 -3.94 -23.74 11.45
N ARG A 28 -3.35 -23.53 12.64
CA ARG A 28 -2.52 -24.56 13.27
C ARG A 28 -3.42 -25.70 13.75
N PRO A 29 -3.26 -26.96 13.32
CA PRO A 29 -3.94 -28.06 13.98
C PRO A 29 -3.39 -28.21 15.40
N GLY A 30 -4.28 -28.15 16.39
CA GLY A 30 -3.98 -28.37 17.78
C GLY A 30 -3.45 -29.79 18.02
N ARG A 31 -2.45 -29.91 18.90
CA ARG A 31 -1.98 -31.20 19.42
C ARG A 31 -3.06 -31.77 20.33
N THR A 32 -3.77 -32.79 19.87
CA THR A 32 -4.48 -33.72 20.73
C THR A 32 -3.69 -35.02 20.78
N ALA A 33 -3.25 -35.40 21.97
CA ALA A 33 -2.64 -36.68 22.24
C ALA A 33 -3.73 -37.77 22.23
N LEU A 34 -3.58 -38.79 21.39
CA LEU A 34 -4.25 -40.08 21.56
C LEU A 34 -3.33 -41.22 21.15
N THR A 35 -3.35 -42.24 21.99
CA THR A 35 -2.64 -43.53 21.98
C THR A 35 -3.16 -44.49 20.91
N GLY A 36 -2.30 -45.38 20.38
CA GLY A 36 -2.70 -46.73 19.94
C GLY A 36 -2.37 -47.15 18.49
N ASN A 37 -1.55 -48.21 18.37
CA ASN A 37 -1.12 -49.00 17.20
C ASN A 37 -2.10 -49.19 16.00
N SER A 38 -1.59 -49.19 14.76
CA SER A 38 -1.27 -50.38 13.92
C SER A 38 -0.98 -50.06 12.42
N ARG A 39 -0.42 -51.02 11.67
CA ARG A 39 0.48 -51.00 10.47
C ARG A 39 -0.07 -50.53 9.08
N SER A 40 0.78 -49.82 8.31
CA SER A 40 1.10 -49.74 6.82
C SER A 40 0.03 -49.96 5.70
N PRO A 41 0.23 -49.51 4.42
CA PRO A 41 1.44 -48.99 3.75
C PRO A 41 1.29 -47.66 2.93
N ARG A 42 2.44 -47.22 2.40
CA ARG A 42 2.81 -45.97 1.71
C ARG A 42 2.12 -45.76 0.33
N ALA A 43 1.72 -44.52 0.02
CA ALA A 43 1.43 -44.03 -1.34
C ALA A 43 2.09 -42.65 -1.56
N PRO A 44 2.64 -42.35 -2.77
CA PRO A 44 3.35 -41.11 -3.07
C PRO A 44 2.42 -40.07 -3.72
N GLY A 45 2.68 -38.78 -3.46
CA GLY A 45 2.05 -37.69 -4.21
C GLY A 45 1.66 -36.47 -3.36
N GLY A 46 2.62 -35.87 -2.67
CA GLY A 46 2.43 -34.55 -2.07
C GLY A 46 2.53 -33.48 -3.14
N GLY A 47 1.42 -33.20 -3.83
CA GLY A 47 1.27 -31.96 -4.57
C GLY A 47 1.03 -30.86 -3.56
N ASP A 48 2.10 -30.20 -3.11
CA ASP A 48 1.99 -28.99 -2.29
C ASP A 48 1.15 -27.98 -3.06
N THR A 49 -0.03 -27.72 -2.54
CA THR A 49 -1.01 -26.83 -3.15
C THR A 49 -0.49 -25.41 -2.96
N VAL A 50 0.30 -24.93 -3.93
CA VAL A 50 0.78 -23.55 -3.97
C VAL A 50 -0.44 -22.63 -3.99
N THR A 51 -0.75 -22.02 -2.84
CA THR A 51 -1.88 -21.11 -2.70
C THR A 51 -1.47 -19.78 -3.31
N GLY A 52 -1.86 -19.55 -4.57
CA GLY A 52 -1.58 -18.32 -5.29
C GLY A 52 -2.72 -17.31 -5.15
N VAL A 53 -2.40 -16.06 -4.86
CA VAL A 53 -3.36 -14.94 -4.86
C VAL A 53 -3.04 -14.04 -6.05
N GLN A 54 -4.02 -13.83 -6.93
CA GLN A 54 -3.93 -12.78 -7.96
C GLN A 54 -4.40 -11.45 -7.37
N THR A 55 -3.65 -10.39 -7.64
CA THR A 55 -4.01 -9.02 -7.22
C THR A 55 -4.85 -8.35 -8.31
N PRO A 56 -5.70 -7.36 -7.96
CA PRO A 56 -6.40 -6.53 -8.95
C PRO A 56 -5.47 -5.80 -9.92
N SER A 57 -4.21 -5.57 -9.51
CA SER A 57 -3.17 -4.97 -10.36
C SER A 57 -2.56 -5.94 -11.38
N GLY A 58 -2.95 -7.21 -11.35
CA GLY A 58 -2.48 -8.28 -12.24
C GLY A 58 -1.17 -8.93 -11.82
N ALA A 59 -0.69 -8.69 -10.59
CA ALA A 59 0.42 -9.43 -10.00
C ALA A 59 -0.08 -10.74 -9.38
N GLU A 60 0.82 -11.70 -9.20
CA GLU A 60 0.51 -12.96 -8.53
C GLU A 60 1.48 -13.16 -7.38
N ILE A 61 0.93 -13.57 -6.24
CA ILE A 61 1.69 -13.85 -5.03
C ILE A 61 1.52 -15.31 -4.70
N THR A 62 2.63 -16.03 -4.58
CA THR A 62 2.67 -17.41 -4.09
C THR A 62 3.60 -17.52 -2.89
N PHE A 63 3.34 -18.50 -2.04
CA PHE A 63 4.14 -18.78 -0.86
C PHE A 63 4.88 -20.11 -1.04
N ASP A 64 6.18 -20.10 -0.78
CA ASP A 64 7.07 -21.27 -0.80
C ASP A 64 7.83 -21.29 0.54
N GLY A 65 7.26 -21.97 1.53
CA GLY A 65 7.77 -21.95 2.91
C GLY A 65 7.77 -20.54 3.51
N ASP A 66 8.96 -20.03 3.82
CA ASP A 66 9.22 -18.69 4.36
C ASP A 66 9.56 -17.65 3.28
N VAL A 67 9.34 -17.98 2.00
CA VAL A 67 9.56 -17.10 0.86
C VAL A 67 8.23 -16.73 0.20
N VAL A 68 8.03 -15.42 0.01
CA VAL A 68 6.98 -14.87 -0.86
C VAL A 68 7.55 -14.67 -2.25
N VAL A 69 6.91 -15.28 -3.23
CA VAL A 69 7.24 -15.12 -4.64
C VAL A 69 6.20 -14.21 -5.29
N LYS A 70 6.65 -13.08 -5.84
CA LYS A 70 5.80 -12.14 -6.56
C LYS A 70 6.11 -12.19 -8.05
N LEU A 71 5.14 -12.64 -8.84
CA LEU A 71 5.15 -12.49 -10.30
C LEU A 71 4.50 -11.15 -10.64
N HIS A 72 5.30 -10.20 -11.09
CA HIS A 72 4.90 -8.84 -11.41
C HIS A 72 3.94 -8.81 -12.58
N ARG A 73 3.05 -7.80 -12.63
CA ARG A 73 2.09 -7.63 -13.73
C ARG A 73 2.76 -7.66 -15.11
N ALA A 74 1.99 -8.01 -16.13
CA ALA A 74 2.44 -7.90 -17.51
C ALA A 74 2.83 -6.44 -17.85
N GLY A 75 3.89 -6.27 -18.64
CA GLY A 75 4.41 -4.95 -19.03
C GLY A 75 5.25 -4.21 -17.98
N THR A 76 5.55 -4.83 -16.83
CA THR A 76 6.52 -4.26 -15.87
C THR A 76 7.90 -4.09 -16.50
N ASP A 77 8.44 -2.86 -16.45
CA ASP A 77 9.80 -2.57 -16.91
C ASP A 77 10.84 -3.23 -15.98
N PRO A 78 11.65 -4.19 -16.47
CA PRO A 78 12.65 -4.87 -15.65
C PRO A 78 13.76 -3.96 -15.12
N ARG A 79 14.09 -2.86 -15.82
CA ARG A 79 15.12 -1.92 -15.37
C ARG A 79 14.62 -1.09 -14.20
N ALA A 80 13.39 -0.58 -14.31
CA ALA A 80 12.72 0.11 -13.20
C ALA A 80 12.55 -0.82 -11.98
N LEU A 81 12.07 -2.05 -12.20
CA LEU A 81 11.92 -3.04 -11.14
C LEU A 81 13.24 -3.34 -10.44
N ARG A 82 14.31 -3.66 -11.19
CA ARG A 82 15.65 -3.90 -10.62
C ARG A 82 16.14 -2.73 -9.78
N THR A 83 15.86 -1.50 -10.20
CA THR A 83 16.27 -0.31 -9.45
C THR A 83 15.49 -0.19 -8.14
N ARG A 84 14.18 -0.46 -8.14
CA ARG A 84 13.35 -0.49 -6.92
C ARG A 84 13.82 -1.57 -5.93
N LEU A 85 14.15 -2.76 -6.44
CA LEU A 85 14.71 -3.83 -5.61
C LEU A 85 16.05 -3.43 -4.97
N ARG A 86 16.93 -2.73 -5.70
CA ARG A 86 18.19 -2.20 -5.14
C ARG A 86 17.96 -1.14 -4.07
N VAL A 87 16.96 -0.26 -4.24
CA VAL A 87 16.63 0.74 -3.22
C VAL A 87 16.10 0.04 -1.96
N ALA A 88 15.25 -0.97 -2.10
CA ALA A 88 14.76 -1.75 -0.97
C ALA A 88 15.88 -2.48 -0.21
N ASP A 89 16.82 -3.06 -0.95
CA ASP A 89 18.01 -3.73 -0.39
C ASP A 89 18.94 -2.75 0.35
N ALA A 90 19.08 -1.51 -0.15
CA ALA A 90 19.90 -0.48 0.48
C ALA A 90 19.26 0.17 1.72
N LEU A 91 17.95 -0.04 1.96
CA LEU A 91 17.19 0.59 3.05
C LEU A 91 16.44 -0.46 3.91
N PRO A 92 17.13 -1.49 4.47
CA PRO A 92 16.50 -2.67 5.05
C PRO A 92 15.71 -2.43 6.35
N ASP A 93 15.89 -1.27 6.99
CA ASP A 93 15.18 -0.84 8.20
C ASP A 93 13.95 0.05 7.89
N ILE A 94 13.70 0.33 6.61
CA ILE A 94 12.57 1.13 6.12
C ILE A 94 11.73 0.31 5.15
N LEU A 95 12.38 -0.34 4.18
CA LEU A 95 11.77 -1.20 3.17
C LEU A 95 12.13 -2.65 3.46
N LEU A 96 11.23 -3.57 3.15
CA LEU A 96 11.57 -4.99 3.19
C LEU A 96 12.62 -5.28 2.11
N ALA A 97 13.79 -5.79 2.49
CA ALA A 97 14.81 -6.18 1.53
C ALA A 97 14.38 -7.45 0.76
N PRO A 98 14.53 -7.49 -0.59
CA PRO A 98 14.25 -8.69 -1.36
C PRO A 98 15.34 -9.74 -1.14
N SER A 99 15.05 -11.01 -1.43
CA SER A 99 16.07 -12.07 -1.38
C SER A 99 17.16 -11.88 -2.43
N THR A 100 16.84 -11.24 -3.56
CA THR A 100 17.80 -10.84 -4.59
C THR A 100 17.33 -9.56 -5.27
N VAL A 101 18.27 -8.72 -5.72
CA VAL A 101 17.96 -7.48 -6.45
C VAL A 101 17.76 -7.69 -7.96
N ALA A 102 18.03 -8.90 -8.47
CA ALA A 102 17.91 -9.23 -9.88
C ALA A 102 16.55 -9.92 -10.13
N PRO A 103 15.57 -9.24 -10.76
CA PRO A 103 14.31 -9.89 -11.09
C PRO A 103 14.56 -10.98 -12.14
N GLU A 104 13.88 -12.09 -11.99
CA GLU A 104 13.99 -13.26 -12.85
C GLU A 104 12.91 -13.22 -13.93
N ARG A 105 13.26 -13.55 -15.16
CA ARG A 105 12.30 -13.60 -16.26
C ARG A 105 11.52 -14.91 -16.21
N VAL A 106 10.19 -14.81 -16.26
CA VAL A 106 9.26 -15.96 -16.35
C VAL A 106 8.30 -15.68 -17.50
N GLY A 107 8.58 -16.28 -18.67
CA GLY A 107 7.88 -15.96 -19.91
C GLY A 107 8.08 -14.49 -20.31
N GLU A 108 6.98 -13.75 -20.38
CA GLU A 108 6.96 -12.30 -20.66
C GLU A 108 6.91 -11.42 -19.40
N ARG A 109 6.82 -12.06 -18.22
CA ARG A 109 6.71 -11.39 -16.92
C ARG A 109 7.99 -11.52 -16.12
N TRP A 110 8.04 -10.81 -14.99
CA TRP A 110 9.20 -10.76 -14.11
C TRP A 110 8.82 -11.21 -12.72
N ARG A 111 9.75 -11.90 -12.05
CA ARG A 111 9.58 -12.50 -10.73
C ARG A 111 10.59 -11.91 -9.75
N SER A 112 10.13 -11.66 -8.53
CA SER A 112 10.97 -11.30 -7.37
C SER A 112 10.64 -12.20 -6.18
N ARG A 113 11.58 -12.35 -5.26
CA ARG A 113 11.45 -13.19 -4.06
C ARG A 113 11.72 -12.35 -2.81
N TRP A 114 10.95 -12.59 -1.77
CA TRP A 114 10.97 -11.81 -0.54
C TRP A 114 10.86 -12.74 0.66
N PRO A 115 11.50 -12.42 1.80
CA PRO A 115 11.21 -13.13 3.03
C PRO A 115 9.76 -12.88 3.48
N CYS A 116 9.11 -13.91 4.03
CA CYS A 116 7.80 -13.79 4.66
C CYS A 116 7.87 -12.83 5.85
N VAL A 117 6.87 -11.94 5.94
CA VAL A 117 6.70 -11.00 7.05
C VAL A 117 5.27 -11.04 7.56
N GLN A 118 5.08 -10.66 8.81
CA GLN A 118 3.75 -10.50 9.39
C GLN A 118 3.16 -9.18 8.89
N THR A 119 2.05 -9.25 8.19
CA THR A 119 1.24 -8.07 7.82
C THR A 119 0.24 -7.74 8.93
N ILE A 120 -0.52 -6.65 8.76
CA ILE A 120 -1.61 -6.31 9.67
C ILE A 120 -2.65 -7.44 9.67
N ALA A 121 -3.07 -7.85 10.87
CA ALA A 121 -4.09 -8.88 11.05
C ALA A 121 -5.45 -8.37 10.54
N PRO A 122 -6.35 -9.24 10.03
CA PRO A 122 -7.67 -8.82 9.54
C PRO A 122 -8.53 -8.06 10.55
N GLN A 123 -8.36 -8.35 11.84
CA GLN A 123 -9.03 -7.66 12.95
C GLN A 123 -7.97 -7.26 13.98
N PRO A 124 -7.24 -6.17 13.73
CA PRO A 124 -6.18 -5.73 14.62
C PRO A 124 -6.77 -5.11 15.89
N ALA A 125 -6.14 -5.35 17.04
CA ALA A 125 -6.53 -4.67 18.28
C ALA A 125 -6.25 -3.16 18.24
N GLN A 126 -5.26 -2.76 17.44
CA GLN A 126 -4.89 -1.38 17.17
C GLN A 126 -4.20 -1.31 15.79
N LEU A 127 -4.50 -0.27 15.02
CA LEU A 127 -3.83 0.01 13.76
C LEU A 127 -2.50 0.76 13.98
N PRO A 128 -1.45 0.43 13.22
CA PRO A 128 -0.12 1.00 13.40
C PRO A 128 0.04 2.37 12.71
N TRP A 129 -0.90 3.30 12.93
CA TRP A 129 -0.90 4.62 12.27
C TRP A 129 0.32 5.49 12.66
N ALA A 130 0.74 5.43 13.93
CA ALA A 130 1.96 6.13 14.36
C ALA A 130 3.20 5.56 13.66
N ASP A 131 3.32 4.23 13.61
CA ASP A 131 4.43 3.56 12.94
C ASP A 131 4.44 3.85 11.43
N ALA A 132 3.27 3.90 10.80
CA ALA A 132 3.07 4.28 9.40
C ALA A 132 3.62 5.69 9.10
N GLY A 133 3.21 6.68 9.91
CA GLY A 133 3.72 8.05 9.78
C GLY A 133 5.23 8.11 9.99
N GLY A 134 5.74 7.42 11.00
CA GLY A 134 7.16 7.35 11.29
C GLY A 134 8.00 6.72 10.18
N VAL A 135 7.57 5.59 9.60
CA VAL A 135 8.34 4.92 8.52
C VAL A 135 8.35 5.72 7.22
N LEU A 136 7.24 6.39 6.88
CA LEU A 136 7.20 7.29 5.72
C LEU A 136 8.12 8.49 5.90
N ALA A 137 8.13 9.10 7.09
CA ALA A 137 9.06 10.21 7.37
C ALA A 137 10.52 9.76 7.20
N ARG A 138 10.88 8.56 7.70
CA ARG A 138 12.22 7.99 7.49
C ARG A 138 12.55 7.73 6.02
N LEU A 139 11.58 7.25 5.23
CA LEU A 139 11.76 7.06 3.78
C LEU A 139 12.04 8.39 3.08
N HIS A 140 11.24 9.42 3.41
CA HIS A 140 11.33 10.72 2.76
C HIS A 140 12.60 11.50 3.12
N ALA A 141 13.23 11.17 4.26
CA ALA A 141 14.50 11.73 4.67
C ALA A 141 15.72 11.12 3.94
N GLN A 142 15.54 10.02 3.20
CA GLN A 142 16.67 9.36 2.54
C GLN A 142 17.20 10.17 1.35
N PRO A 143 18.53 10.25 1.17
CA PRO A 143 19.13 10.87 -0.01
C PRO A 143 18.68 10.20 -1.31
N VAL A 144 18.17 10.99 -2.25
CA VAL A 144 17.70 10.46 -3.53
C VAL A 144 18.88 10.09 -4.43
N THR A 145 19.09 8.80 -4.64
CA THR A 145 20.16 8.25 -5.49
C THR A 145 19.65 7.62 -6.79
N ALA A 146 18.33 7.51 -6.96
CA ALA A 146 17.71 6.85 -8.10
C ALA A 146 16.95 7.81 -9.03
N ARG A 147 16.87 7.46 -10.31
CA ARG A 147 16.03 8.15 -11.31
C ARG A 147 14.85 7.25 -11.68
N LEU A 148 13.83 7.25 -10.83
CA LEU A 148 12.61 6.47 -10.99
C LEU A 148 11.38 7.36 -10.79
N LEU A 149 10.36 7.19 -11.62
CA LEU A 149 9.05 7.80 -11.38
C LEU A 149 8.25 6.92 -10.43
N HIS A 150 7.57 7.55 -9.47
CA HIS A 150 6.64 6.86 -8.58
C HIS A 150 5.32 6.52 -9.32
N GLY A 151 4.51 5.65 -8.73
CA GLY A 151 3.36 5.02 -9.39
C GLY A 151 2.16 5.92 -9.72
N TRP A 152 1.94 7.00 -8.96
CA TRP A 152 0.72 7.81 -9.02
C TRP A 152 0.37 8.36 -10.42
N PRO A 153 1.27 8.97 -11.20
CA PRO A 153 0.93 9.44 -12.54
C PRO A 153 0.44 8.32 -13.47
N ALA A 154 1.02 7.13 -13.38
CA ALA A 154 0.56 5.98 -14.16
C ALA A 154 -0.78 5.44 -13.63
N ARG A 155 -0.99 5.48 -12.30
CA ARG A 155 -2.24 5.11 -11.64
C ARG A 155 -3.38 6.03 -12.07
N LEU A 156 -3.20 7.34 -12.05
CA LEU A 156 -4.24 8.29 -12.48
C LEU A 156 -4.61 8.13 -13.95
N ARG A 157 -3.67 7.82 -14.84
CA ARG A 157 -4.00 7.48 -16.24
C ARG A 157 -4.89 6.24 -16.33
N ARG A 158 -4.62 5.21 -15.52
CA ARG A 158 -5.48 4.01 -15.45
C ARG A 158 -6.86 4.32 -14.88
N VAL A 159 -6.94 5.20 -13.88
CA VAL A 159 -8.21 5.70 -13.32
C VAL A 159 -9.04 6.40 -14.40
N VAL A 160 -8.43 7.31 -15.18
CA VAL A 160 -9.11 7.98 -16.30
C VAL A 160 -9.61 6.97 -17.32
N GLU A 161 -8.79 5.99 -17.70
CA GLU A 161 -9.20 4.96 -18.66
C GLU A 161 -10.32 4.07 -18.11
N HIS A 162 -10.27 3.73 -16.82
CA HIS A 162 -11.30 2.94 -16.17
C HIS A 162 -12.63 3.70 -16.14
N ALA A 163 -12.61 4.97 -15.73
CA ALA A 163 -13.80 5.83 -15.69
C ALA A 163 -14.47 6.05 -17.07
N ARG A 164 -13.72 5.89 -18.17
CA ARG A 164 -14.27 5.91 -19.55
C ARG A 164 -15.04 4.64 -19.89
N ARG A 165 -14.71 3.51 -19.25
CA ARG A 165 -15.26 2.18 -19.54
C ARG A 165 -16.30 1.73 -18.53
N THR A 166 -16.39 2.39 -17.38
CA THR A 166 -17.33 2.06 -16.31
C THR A 166 -18.36 3.15 -16.07
N GLU A 167 -19.48 2.74 -15.49
CA GLU A 167 -20.51 3.67 -15.04
C GLU A 167 -20.08 4.27 -13.69
N VAL A 168 -19.67 5.54 -13.72
CA VAL A 168 -19.40 6.35 -12.54
C VAL A 168 -20.34 7.55 -12.52
N THR A 169 -20.69 8.04 -11.33
CA THR A 169 -21.61 9.16 -11.15
C THR A 169 -21.08 10.45 -11.79
N GLN A 170 -21.99 11.38 -12.13
CA GLN A 170 -21.60 12.65 -12.74
C GLN A 170 -20.67 13.47 -11.83
N SER A 171 -20.86 13.43 -10.51
CA SER A 171 -19.97 14.10 -9.55
C SER A 171 -18.56 13.55 -9.59
N VAL A 172 -18.38 12.23 -9.66
CA VAL A 172 -17.06 11.59 -9.80
C VAL A 172 -16.38 11.98 -11.12
N ARG A 173 -17.13 11.99 -12.24
CA ARG A 173 -16.58 12.43 -13.54
C ARG A 173 -16.13 13.89 -13.51
N ARG A 174 -16.93 14.76 -12.88
CA ARG A 174 -16.62 16.19 -12.74
C ARG A 174 -15.39 16.40 -11.86
N ALA A 175 -15.34 15.76 -10.69
CA ALA A 175 -14.20 15.83 -9.78
C ALA A 175 -12.90 15.34 -10.44
N LEU A 176 -12.95 14.26 -11.23
CA LEU A 176 -11.80 13.77 -12.01
C LEU A 176 -11.31 14.79 -13.05
N THR A 177 -12.22 15.50 -13.70
CA THR A 177 -11.89 16.51 -14.71
C THR A 177 -11.32 17.78 -14.08
N GLU A 178 -11.78 18.13 -12.88
CA GLU A 178 -11.37 19.33 -12.14
C GLU A 178 -10.13 19.11 -11.25
N LEU A 179 -9.52 17.91 -11.28
CA LEU A 179 -8.29 17.63 -10.53
C LEU A 179 -7.18 18.63 -10.91
N PRO A 180 -6.50 19.23 -9.91
CA PRO A 180 -5.54 20.30 -10.15
C PRO A 180 -4.30 19.81 -10.93
N PRO A 181 -3.64 20.67 -11.73
CA PRO A 181 -2.48 20.29 -12.54
C PRO A 181 -1.34 19.59 -11.79
N ALA A 182 -1.19 19.87 -10.48
CA ALA A 182 -0.14 19.29 -9.64
C ALA A 182 -0.20 17.75 -9.59
N VAL A 183 -1.39 17.15 -9.58
CA VAL A 183 -1.55 15.70 -9.43
C VAL A 183 -1.16 14.92 -10.69
N TRP A 184 -0.99 15.59 -11.82
CA TRP A 184 -0.60 14.97 -13.08
C TRP A 184 0.93 14.92 -13.27
N ARG A 185 1.67 15.50 -12.33
CA ARG A 185 3.15 15.58 -12.36
C ARG A 185 3.73 14.60 -11.35
N ALA A 186 4.93 14.09 -11.67
CA ALA A 186 5.69 13.25 -10.74
C ALA A 186 6.37 14.06 -9.62
N GLY A 187 6.30 15.39 -9.66
CA GLY A 187 6.86 16.27 -8.66
C GLY A 187 6.26 17.67 -8.77
N SER A 188 6.45 18.45 -7.72
CA SER A 188 5.91 19.80 -7.60
C SER A 188 7.05 20.82 -7.61
N PRO A 189 6.93 21.92 -8.37
CA PRO A 189 7.87 23.04 -8.24
C PRO A 189 7.95 23.51 -6.78
N ASP A 190 9.15 23.88 -6.34
CA ASP A 190 9.41 24.44 -5.00
C ASP A 190 9.02 23.53 -3.81
N ARG A 191 8.75 22.24 -4.06
CA ARG A 191 8.55 21.22 -3.03
C ARG A 191 9.74 20.27 -2.97
N PRO A 192 9.98 19.63 -1.80
CA PRO A 192 10.95 18.57 -1.67
C PRO A 192 10.72 17.44 -2.68
N ARG A 193 11.82 16.91 -3.18
CA ARG A 193 11.83 15.75 -4.07
C ARG A 193 12.52 14.60 -3.36
N THR A 194 11.74 13.64 -2.87
CA THR A 194 12.19 12.55 -1.99
C THR A 194 11.93 11.19 -2.63
N PHE A 195 12.40 10.11 -2.01
CA PHE A 195 11.76 8.82 -2.25
C PHE A 195 10.30 8.87 -1.79
N VAL A 196 9.43 8.20 -2.54
CA VAL A 196 7.97 8.12 -2.32
C VAL A 196 7.57 6.68 -2.60
N HIS A 197 6.87 6.04 -1.68
CA HIS A 197 6.35 4.69 -1.79
C HIS A 197 5.44 4.53 -3.02
N GLY A 198 4.58 5.52 -3.26
CA GLY A 198 3.81 5.66 -4.51
C GLY A 198 2.52 4.86 -4.59
N ASP A 199 2.24 4.02 -3.59
CA ASP A 199 0.94 3.38 -3.32
C ASP A 199 0.77 3.07 -1.83
N PHE A 200 1.10 4.03 -0.96
CA PHE A 200 1.00 3.76 0.47
C PHE A 200 -0.45 3.54 0.93
N HIS A 201 -0.64 2.44 1.67
CA HIS A 201 -1.75 2.17 2.56
C HIS A 201 -1.27 1.24 3.68
N LEU A 202 -2.06 1.07 4.74
CA LEU A 202 -1.67 0.23 5.89
C LEU A 202 -1.37 -1.23 5.52
N GLY A 203 -2.02 -1.75 4.48
CA GLY A 203 -1.74 -3.08 3.92
C GLY A 203 -0.32 -3.24 3.35
N GLN A 204 0.39 -2.13 3.14
CA GLN A 204 1.80 -2.08 2.73
C GLN A 204 2.77 -2.03 3.92
N LEU A 205 2.33 -2.47 5.10
CA LEU A 205 3.19 -2.66 6.25
C LEU A 205 3.39 -4.14 6.56
N GLY A 206 4.66 -4.50 6.77
CA GLY A 206 5.07 -5.81 7.24
C GLY A 206 6.11 -5.69 8.36
N ARG A 207 6.20 -6.71 9.22
CA ARG A 207 7.25 -6.80 10.25
C ARG A 207 7.81 -8.21 10.37
N ARG A 208 9.09 -8.31 10.72
CA ARG A 208 9.82 -9.60 10.83
C ARG A 208 9.44 -10.42 12.07
N GLY A 209 8.54 -9.91 12.90
CA GLY A 209 8.03 -10.60 14.08
C GLY A 209 7.36 -9.63 15.06
N PRO A 210 6.73 -10.14 16.13
CA PRO A 210 6.10 -9.31 17.15
C PRO A 210 7.11 -8.34 17.79
N GLY A 211 6.71 -7.08 17.95
CA GLY A 211 7.55 -6.04 18.56
C GLY A 211 8.71 -5.53 17.69
N ARG A 212 8.91 -6.09 16.49
CA ARG A 212 9.89 -5.56 15.53
C ARG A 212 9.32 -4.34 14.80
N PRO A 213 10.17 -3.39 14.36
CA PRO A 213 9.73 -2.24 13.58
C PRO A 213 8.95 -2.65 12.34
N TRP A 214 7.97 -1.83 11.98
CA TRP A 214 7.28 -1.94 10.70
C TRP A 214 8.17 -1.48 9.55
N LEU A 215 8.07 -2.21 8.45
CA LEU A 215 8.73 -1.98 7.17
C LEU A 215 7.67 -1.78 6.10
N LEU A 216 7.99 -0.94 5.12
CA LEU A 216 7.22 -0.80 3.89
C LEU A 216 7.46 -2.02 2.98
N ILE A 217 6.38 -2.58 2.43
CA ILE A 217 6.40 -3.67 1.46
C ILE A 217 5.76 -3.21 0.15
N ASP A 218 5.87 -4.02 -0.90
CA ASP A 218 5.36 -3.70 -2.25
C ASP A 218 5.95 -2.44 -2.89
N VAL A 219 7.23 -2.54 -3.26
CA VAL A 219 7.98 -1.44 -3.86
C VAL A 219 7.68 -1.22 -5.34
N ASP A 220 6.61 -1.80 -5.90
CA ASP A 220 6.30 -1.75 -7.35
C ASP A 220 6.05 -0.34 -7.86
N ASP A 221 5.58 0.55 -6.99
CA ASP A 221 5.28 1.94 -7.30
C ASP A 221 6.29 2.92 -6.66
N LEU A 222 7.32 2.38 -5.98
CA LEU A 222 8.40 3.17 -5.37
C LEU A 222 9.11 3.99 -6.45
N GLY A 223 9.32 5.27 -6.14
CA GLY A 223 10.04 6.17 -7.02
C GLY A 223 10.40 7.46 -6.31
N VAL A 224 10.60 8.51 -7.10
CA VAL A 224 11.01 9.82 -6.61
C VAL A 224 9.97 10.85 -7.02
N GLY A 225 9.52 11.66 -6.06
CA GLY A 225 8.50 12.68 -6.31
C GLY A 225 8.21 13.56 -5.10
N ASP A 226 7.04 14.19 -5.11
CA ASP A 226 6.53 14.95 -3.97
C ASP A 226 6.07 13.98 -2.86
N PRO A 227 6.62 14.07 -1.64
CA PRO A 227 6.25 13.19 -0.53
C PRO A 227 4.80 13.30 -0.07
N ALA A 228 4.05 14.34 -0.48
CA ALA A 228 2.62 14.45 -0.19
C ALA A 228 1.81 13.29 -0.80
N TRP A 229 2.32 12.64 -1.84
CA TRP A 229 1.67 11.49 -2.47
C TRP A 229 1.49 10.27 -1.56
N ASP A 230 2.36 10.07 -0.57
CA ASP A 230 2.21 8.97 0.38
C ASP A 230 1.23 9.30 1.52
N LEU A 231 0.87 10.58 1.67
CA LEU A 231 -0.16 11.05 2.61
C LEU A 231 -1.54 11.16 1.94
N ALA A 232 -1.58 11.14 0.61
CA ALA A 232 -2.77 11.38 -0.20
C ALA A 232 -3.96 10.49 0.19
N ARG A 233 -3.74 9.18 0.31
CA ARG A 233 -4.81 8.22 0.62
C ARG A 233 -5.30 8.36 2.06
N PRO A 234 -4.46 8.35 3.12
CA PRO A 234 -4.92 8.64 4.48
C PRO A 234 -5.66 9.98 4.63
N ALA A 235 -5.13 11.06 4.04
CA ALA A 235 -5.74 12.39 4.10
C ALA A 235 -7.09 12.43 3.37
N GLY A 236 -7.15 11.85 2.18
CA GLY A 236 -8.38 11.76 1.39
C GLY A 236 -9.46 10.94 2.07
N PHE A 237 -9.08 9.81 2.68
CA PHE A 237 -10.03 8.93 3.37
C PHE A 237 -10.52 9.57 4.67
N TRP A 238 -9.67 10.31 5.39
CA TRP A 238 -10.12 11.16 6.49
C TRP A 238 -11.13 12.22 6.02
N ALA A 239 -10.83 12.96 4.96
CA ALA A 239 -11.74 13.97 4.40
C ALA A 239 -13.06 13.39 3.86
N ALA A 240 -13.05 12.13 3.44
CA ALA A 240 -14.24 11.41 2.97
C ALA A 240 -15.06 10.78 4.13
N GLY A 241 -14.54 10.77 5.36
CA GLY A 241 -15.20 10.17 6.53
C GLY A 241 -14.87 8.68 6.76
N HIS A 242 -13.91 8.14 5.99
CA HIS A 242 -13.41 6.77 6.09
C HIS A 242 -12.28 6.57 7.09
N LEU A 243 -11.72 7.62 7.68
CA LEU A 243 -10.67 7.50 8.70
C LEU A 243 -11.08 8.29 9.95
N PRO A 244 -11.04 7.71 11.17
CA PRO A 244 -11.33 8.45 12.39
C PRO A 244 -10.33 9.58 12.63
N ASP A 245 -10.78 10.66 13.29
CA ASP A 245 -9.94 11.82 13.61
C ASP A 245 -8.70 11.45 14.43
N GLU A 246 -8.84 10.51 15.38
CA GLU A 246 -7.76 10.05 16.23
C GLU A 246 -6.67 9.31 15.45
N ASP A 247 -7.06 8.50 14.46
CA ASP A 247 -6.13 7.75 13.62
C ASP A 247 -5.38 8.68 12.67
N TRP A 248 -6.10 9.60 12.03
CA TRP A 248 -5.50 10.65 11.20
C TRP A 248 -4.51 11.51 12.00
N SER A 249 -4.92 11.97 13.18
CA SER A 249 -4.08 12.80 14.06
C SER A 249 -2.83 12.03 14.51
N THR A 250 -2.98 10.76 14.90
CA THR A 250 -1.87 9.89 15.32
C THR A 250 -0.86 9.69 14.18
N PHE A 251 -1.34 9.43 12.96
CA PHE A 251 -0.49 9.30 11.77
C PHE A 251 0.26 10.60 11.46
N LEU A 252 -0.47 11.72 11.43
CA LEU A 252 0.08 13.02 11.05
C LEU A 252 1.10 13.53 12.08
N GLU A 253 0.82 13.33 13.37
CA GLU A 253 1.73 13.69 14.46
C GLU A 253 3.04 12.90 14.36
N ALA A 254 2.97 11.57 14.21
CA ALA A 254 4.16 10.74 14.09
C ALA A 254 4.99 11.09 12.83
N TYR A 255 4.31 11.40 11.72
CA TYR A 255 4.98 11.85 10.49
C TYR A 255 5.72 13.19 10.70
N ARG A 256 5.08 14.16 11.37
CA ARG A 256 5.71 15.46 11.70
C ARG A 256 6.87 15.30 12.68
N GLN A 257 6.70 14.52 13.75
CA GLN A 257 7.75 14.22 14.73
C GLN A 257 8.98 13.55 14.08
N GLY A 258 8.76 12.73 13.05
CA GLY A 258 9.83 12.14 12.24
C GLY A 258 10.50 13.09 11.24
N GLY A 259 10.13 14.38 11.22
CA GLY A 259 10.68 15.35 10.27
C GLY A 259 10.11 15.22 8.85
N GLY A 260 8.87 14.74 8.72
CA GLY A 260 8.25 14.41 7.45
C GLY A 260 8.31 15.51 6.39
N ALA A 261 9.07 15.27 5.33
CA ALA A 261 9.43 16.28 4.32
C ALA A 261 8.24 16.93 3.60
N ALA A 262 7.08 16.24 3.48
CA ALA A 262 5.89 16.83 2.85
C ALA A 262 5.40 18.08 3.58
N LEU A 263 5.61 18.16 4.89
CA LEU A 263 5.05 19.20 5.75
C LEU A 263 6.11 20.03 6.47
N ALA A 264 7.40 19.89 6.10
CA ALA A 264 8.50 20.58 6.77
C ALA A 264 8.33 22.11 6.80
N ASP A 265 7.86 22.70 5.70
CA ASP A 265 7.60 24.14 5.57
C ASP A 265 6.10 24.49 5.62
N ALA A 266 5.25 23.53 5.97
CA ALA A 266 3.81 23.72 5.99
C ALA A 266 3.37 24.41 7.29
N PRO A 267 2.27 25.19 7.25
CA PRO A 267 1.58 25.64 8.46
C PRO A 267 1.16 24.48 9.38
N ALA A 268 0.66 24.82 10.56
CA ALA A 268 0.06 23.84 11.47
C ALA A 268 -1.07 23.06 10.77
N ASP A 269 -1.87 23.74 9.95
CA ASP A 269 -2.81 23.11 9.03
C ASP A 269 -2.08 22.49 7.82
N PRO A 270 -2.13 21.16 7.61
CA PRO A 270 -1.49 20.51 6.47
C PRO A 270 -2.27 20.68 5.15
N TRP A 271 -3.52 21.14 5.19
CA TRP A 271 -4.40 21.09 4.03
C TRP A 271 -3.96 21.84 2.78
N PRO A 272 -3.35 23.03 2.88
CA PRO A 272 -2.82 23.71 1.71
C PRO A 272 -1.84 22.86 0.89
N VAL A 273 -1.16 21.90 1.54
CA VAL A 273 -0.27 20.93 0.86
C VAL A 273 -1.03 19.69 0.41
N LEU A 274 -1.88 19.13 1.27
CA LEU A 274 -2.45 17.80 1.04
C LEU A 274 -3.70 17.78 0.16
N ASP A 275 -4.47 18.87 0.07
CA ASP A 275 -5.77 18.90 -0.62
C ASP A 275 -5.71 18.40 -2.08
N PRO A 276 -4.78 18.85 -2.94
CA PRO A 276 -4.66 18.36 -4.30
C PRO A 276 -4.52 16.83 -4.38
N PHE A 277 -3.63 16.27 -3.58
CA PHE A 277 -3.29 14.85 -3.61
C PHE A 277 -4.38 14.00 -2.95
N ALA A 278 -4.99 14.49 -1.87
CA ALA A 278 -6.13 13.86 -1.21
C ALA A 278 -7.34 13.74 -2.15
N ARG A 279 -7.66 14.80 -2.90
CA ARG A 279 -8.69 14.77 -3.95
C ARG A 279 -8.39 13.71 -5.00
N ALA A 280 -7.15 13.64 -5.47
CA ALA A 280 -6.74 12.62 -6.45
C ALA A 280 -6.91 11.19 -5.91
N ALA A 281 -6.58 10.95 -4.64
CA ALA A 281 -6.76 9.64 -4.01
C ALA A 281 -8.24 9.26 -3.86
N VAL A 282 -9.09 10.19 -3.42
CA VAL A 282 -10.54 9.96 -3.26
C VAL A 282 -11.21 9.71 -4.62
N VAL A 283 -10.89 10.52 -5.64
CA VAL A 283 -11.43 10.31 -6.99
C VAL A 283 -10.99 8.96 -7.55
N ALA A 284 -9.72 8.58 -7.37
CA ALA A 284 -9.22 7.27 -7.78
C ALA A 284 -9.99 6.12 -7.09
N ALA A 285 -10.22 6.23 -5.78
CA ALA A 285 -10.99 5.25 -5.02
C ALA A 285 -12.46 5.20 -5.48
N ALA A 286 -13.12 6.35 -5.65
CA ALA A 286 -14.52 6.43 -6.09
C ALA A 286 -14.75 5.83 -7.49
N VAL A 287 -13.74 5.92 -8.37
CA VAL A 287 -13.78 5.29 -9.69
C VAL A 287 -13.68 3.76 -9.61
N HIS A 288 -12.95 3.23 -8.63
CA HIS A 288 -12.82 1.78 -8.40
C HIS A 288 -13.93 1.19 -7.54
N HIS A 289 -14.57 2.02 -6.73
CA HIS A 289 -15.65 1.69 -5.80
C HIS A 289 -16.87 2.60 -6.02
N PRO A 290 -17.52 2.53 -7.19
CA PRO A 290 -18.65 3.40 -7.53
C PRO A 290 -19.86 3.22 -6.59
N GLU A 291 -19.93 2.11 -5.86
CA GLU A 291 -20.92 1.81 -4.83
C GLU A 291 -20.69 2.53 -3.49
N ASP A 292 -19.52 3.13 -3.27
CA ASP A 292 -19.20 3.79 -2.01
C ASP A 292 -19.79 5.21 -1.94
N GLU A 293 -20.89 5.34 -1.21
CA GLU A 293 -21.62 6.60 -1.06
C GLU A 293 -20.78 7.71 -0.39
N LEU A 294 -19.85 7.37 0.51
CA LEU A 294 -19.00 8.36 1.18
C LEU A 294 -17.97 8.94 0.20
N LEU A 295 -17.37 8.09 -0.65
CA LEU A 295 -16.47 8.53 -1.71
C LEU A 295 -17.20 9.35 -2.79
N ALA A 296 -18.41 8.93 -3.17
CA ALA A 296 -19.25 9.67 -4.11
C ALA A 296 -19.66 11.04 -3.55
N ALA A 297 -20.06 11.11 -2.27
CA ALA A 297 -20.39 12.35 -1.58
C ALA A 297 -19.17 13.25 -1.42
N ALA A 298 -17.98 12.69 -1.15
CA ALA A 298 -16.74 13.45 -1.11
C ALA A 298 -16.41 14.07 -2.47
N CYS A 299 -16.53 13.32 -3.56
CA CYS A 299 -16.36 13.85 -4.92
C CYS A 299 -17.37 14.97 -5.23
N ALA A 300 -18.61 14.86 -4.76
CA ALA A 300 -19.63 15.91 -4.94
C ALA A 300 -19.31 17.21 -4.20
N ARG A 301 -18.55 17.17 -3.09
CA ARG A 301 -18.10 18.38 -2.37
C ARG A 301 -16.87 19.06 -3.00
N MET A 302 -16.19 18.39 -3.93
CA MET A 302 -14.97 18.90 -4.57
C MET A 302 -15.25 19.89 -5.71
N VAL A 303 -16.49 19.86 -6.24
CA VAL A 303 -16.92 20.48 -7.50
C VAL A 303 -17.91 21.63 -7.29
#